data_AF-A0A563BEP4-F1
#
_entry.id   AF-A0A563BEP4-F1
#
_cell.length_a   1.000
_cell.length_b   1.000
_cell.length_c   1.000
_cell.angle_alpha   90.00
_cell.angle_beta   90.00
_cell.angle_gamma   90.00
#
_symmetry.space_group_name_H-M   'P 1'
#
loop_
_entity.id
_entity.type
_entity.pdbx_description
1 polymer ?
#
loop_
_entity_poly.entity_id
_entity_poly.type
_entity_poly.pdbx_seq_one_letter_code
_entity_poly.pdbx_strand_id
1 'polypeptide(L)'
;MNVFAAEAGVLGLKPSANQGAQSFNDTTNKDVSGIVYDTGKYQYPAQQLIAENRQFDKYDWRLFQRFDNQELMYNEWAAVMNFNVTEYSQNVYHDNADGTTTRFFDFRESSLKYFEVEMIGSSGKKIYSSDNKLRFRRNDEVNTYIPISLNIGVYTKPENCFPFGTEIIVPGSHDHNWNINPLGLYQEKFWFNVLNGSLTPEESALYDANYGKAVDPIKLYYPNRAIYVSGWCLSDIAQKMKLINSCFKDENPENCSAYVYSVHKMLQSMSSIKKLN
;
A
#
# COMPACT_ATOMS: atom_id res chain seq x y z
N MET A 1 -18.82 6.73 23.94
CA MET A 1 -19.59 6.39 22.72
C MET A 1 -19.52 7.60 21.82
N ASN A 2 -18.72 7.54 20.75
CA ASN A 2 -18.68 8.56 19.70
C ASN A 2 -18.41 7.81 18.40
N VAL A 3 -19.48 7.59 17.65
CA VAL A 3 -19.51 6.84 16.41
C VAL A 3 -19.27 7.86 15.30
N PHE A 4 -18.02 8.01 14.86
CA PHE A 4 -17.74 8.65 13.58
C PHE A 4 -17.94 7.60 12.48
N ALA A 5 -19.21 7.27 12.22
CA ALA A 5 -19.60 6.79 10.91
C ALA A 5 -19.50 8.00 9.98
N ALA A 6 -18.46 8.03 9.16
CA ALA A 6 -18.35 9.00 8.09
C ALA A 6 -19.45 8.71 7.05
N GLU A 7 -20.55 9.46 7.11
CA GLU A 7 -21.46 9.66 5.99
C GLU A 7 -20.67 10.37 4.88
N ALA A 8 -19.97 9.59 4.07
CA ALA A 8 -19.29 10.08 2.90
C ALA A 8 -20.31 10.27 1.76
N GLY A 9 -20.65 11.53 1.48
CA GLY A 9 -20.91 11.95 0.11
C GLY A 9 -22.38 12.02 -0.34
N VAL A 10 -23.23 12.74 0.39
CA VAL A 10 -24.44 13.34 -0.20
C VAL A 10 -24.31 14.86 -0.09
N LEU A 11 -24.25 15.52 -1.25
CA LEU A 11 -24.20 16.99 -1.50
C LEU A 11 -22.81 17.61 -1.64
N GLY A 12 -22.42 17.88 -2.90
CA GLY A 12 -21.26 18.73 -3.20
C GLY A 12 -20.86 18.81 -4.68
N LEU A 13 -21.74 19.39 -5.52
CA LEU A 13 -21.46 20.03 -6.82
C LEU A 13 -21.00 19.17 -8.03
N LYS A 14 -21.69 19.37 -9.17
CA LYS A 14 -21.44 18.77 -10.49
C LYS A 14 -19.97 18.88 -10.93
N PRO A 15 -19.34 17.79 -11.40
CA PRO A 15 -18.21 17.91 -12.31
C PRO A 15 -18.70 18.44 -13.67
N SER A 16 -18.02 19.47 -14.16
CA SER A 16 -18.19 20.03 -15.49
C SER A 16 -17.98 18.96 -16.56
N ALA A 17 -18.81 18.99 -17.60
CA ALA A 17 -18.72 18.10 -18.76
C ALA A 17 -17.36 18.23 -19.45
N ASN A 18 -16.49 17.25 -19.27
CA ASN A 18 -15.40 16.94 -20.19
C ASN A 18 -15.53 15.46 -20.56
N GLN A 19 -16.19 15.22 -21.70
CA GLN A 19 -16.20 13.91 -22.35
C GLN A 19 -14.80 13.64 -22.90
N GLY A 20 -14.02 12.85 -22.18
CA GLY A 20 -12.88 12.12 -22.72
C GLY A 20 -13.07 10.66 -22.34
N ALA A 21 -13.33 9.80 -23.32
CA ALA A 21 -13.30 8.36 -23.10
C ALA A 21 -11.87 7.98 -22.69
N GLN A 22 -11.60 7.82 -21.39
CA GLN A 22 -10.35 7.25 -20.92
C GLN A 22 -10.38 5.75 -21.20
N SER A 23 -9.78 5.34 -22.31
CA SER A 23 -9.47 3.95 -22.58
C SER A 23 -8.31 3.52 -21.68
N PHE A 24 -8.59 2.72 -20.66
CA PHE A 24 -7.56 2.02 -19.89
C PHE A 24 -7.11 0.82 -20.73
N ASN A 25 -6.01 0.98 -21.48
CA ASN A 25 -5.38 -0.13 -22.20
C ASN A 25 -4.45 -0.88 -21.25
N ASP A 26 -5.01 -1.55 -20.25
CA ASP A 26 -4.26 -2.53 -19.47
C ASP A 26 -4.58 -3.93 -20.00
N THR A 27 -3.55 -4.68 -20.41
CA THR A 27 -3.68 -6.01 -21.03
C THR A 27 -4.37 -7.05 -20.14
N THR A 28 -4.43 -6.78 -18.83
CA THR A 28 -5.06 -7.60 -17.78
C THR A 28 -6.57 -7.37 -17.65
N ASN A 29 -7.09 -6.25 -18.16
CA ASN A 29 -8.47 -5.82 -18.00
C ASN A 29 -9.22 -5.82 -19.35
N LYS A 30 -9.18 -6.93 -20.10
CA LYS A 30 -9.79 -7.04 -21.44
C LYS A 30 -11.28 -6.71 -21.47
N ASP A 31 -12.04 -7.07 -20.44
CA ASP A 31 -13.48 -6.78 -20.33
C ASP A 31 -13.78 -5.31 -19.94
N VAL A 32 -12.75 -4.54 -19.58
CA VAL A 32 -12.83 -3.11 -19.28
C VAL A 32 -12.48 -2.25 -20.51
N SER A 33 -11.88 -2.87 -21.54
CA SER A 33 -11.60 -2.19 -22.81
C SER A 33 -12.90 -1.83 -23.54
N GLY A 34 -13.10 -0.54 -23.82
CA GLY A 34 -14.31 -0.04 -24.50
C GLY A 34 -15.47 0.35 -23.58
N ILE A 35 -15.31 0.29 -22.25
CA ILE A 35 -16.29 0.85 -21.32
C ILE A 35 -16.28 2.39 -21.42
N VAL A 36 -17.47 2.97 -21.55
CA VAL A 36 -17.67 4.41 -21.37
C VAL A 36 -18.04 4.66 -19.91
N TYR A 37 -17.19 5.41 -19.21
CA TYR A 37 -17.42 5.75 -17.81
C TYR A 37 -18.38 6.92 -17.66
N ASP A 38 -19.37 6.78 -16.77
CA ASP A 38 -20.28 7.86 -16.40
C ASP A 38 -19.64 8.69 -15.28
N THR A 39 -18.79 9.65 -15.70
CA THR A 39 -18.06 10.55 -14.80
C THR A 39 -18.96 11.56 -14.08
N GLY A 40 -20.23 11.68 -14.48
CA GLY A 40 -21.24 12.47 -13.77
C GLY A 40 -21.86 11.73 -12.58
N LYS A 41 -21.81 10.40 -12.61
CA LYS A 41 -22.37 9.53 -11.57
C LYS A 41 -21.31 8.89 -10.67
N TYR A 42 -20.17 8.52 -11.21
CA TYR A 42 -19.10 7.82 -10.50
C TYR A 42 -17.82 8.66 -10.46
N GLN A 43 -17.08 8.54 -9.35
CA GLN A 43 -15.86 9.30 -9.08
C GLN A 43 -14.60 8.68 -9.71
N TYR A 44 -14.57 7.35 -9.86
CA TYR A 44 -13.43 6.59 -10.39
C TYR A 44 -13.91 5.28 -11.07
N PRO A 45 -13.10 4.66 -11.95
CA PRO A 45 -13.49 3.47 -12.73
C PRO A 45 -14.06 2.31 -11.91
N ALA A 46 -13.35 1.87 -10.87
CA ALA A 46 -13.74 0.72 -10.05
C ALA A 46 -15.09 0.93 -9.35
N GLN A 47 -15.47 2.16 -9.03
CA GLN A 47 -16.78 2.45 -8.45
C GLN A 47 -17.92 2.06 -9.39
N GLN A 48 -17.79 2.37 -10.68
CA GLN A 48 -18.77 1.99 -11.69
C GLN A 48 -18.76 0.47 -11.91
N LEU A 49 -17.57 -0.13 -12.04
CA LEU A 49 -17.42 -1.56 -12.28
C LEU A 49 -18.07 -2.39 -11.16
N ILE A 50 -17.89 -1.99 -9.89
CA ILE A 50 -18.54 -2.62 -8.74
C ILE A 50 -20.06 -2.42 -8.79
N ALA A 51 -20.53 -1.18 -9.04
CA ALA A 51 -21.96 -0.88 -9.07
C ALA A 51 -22.72 -1.63 -10.19
N GLU A 52 -22.03 -1.93 -11.29
CA GLU A 52 -22.57 -2.69 -12.43
C GLU A 52 -22.27 -4.20 -12.35
N ASN A 53 -21.69 -4.68 -11.23
CA ASN A 53 -21.31 -6.07 -11.03
C ASN A 53 -20.42 -6.65 -12.15
N ARG A 54 -19.49 -5.82 -12.66
CA ARG A 54 -18.51 -6.22 -13.68
C ARG A 54 -17.27 -6.80 -13.05
N GLN A 55 -16.64 -7.75 -13.76
CA GLN A 55 -15.35 -8.31 -13.36
C GLN A 55 -14.22 -7.35 -13.75
N PHE A 56 -13.24 -7.20 -12.88
CA PHE A 56 -12.03 -6.40 -13.10
C PHE A 56 -10.90 -6.87 -12.18
N ASP A 57 -9.65 -6.56 -12.52
CA ASP A 57 -8.54 -6.82 -11.62
C ASP A 57 -8.53 -5.79 -10.47
N LYS A 58 -9.03 -6.20 -9.31
CA LYS A 58 -9.03 -5.36 -8.10
C LYS A 58 -7.64 -4.98 -7.59
N TYR A 59 -6.59 -5.65 -8.05
CA TYR A 59 -5.20 -5.30 -7.72
C TYR A 59 -4.64 -4.18 -8.62
N ASP A 60 -5.33 -3.80 -9.70
CA ASP A 60 -4.97 -2.62 -10.50
C ASP A 60 -5.46 -1.34 -9.81
N TRP A 61 -4.56 -0.72 -9.05
CA TRP A 61 -4.83 0.53 -8.34
C TRP A 61 -5.20 1.69 -9.26
N ARG A 62 -4.87 1.63 -10.56
CA ARG A 62 -5.21 2.70 -11.52
C ARG A 62 -6.71 2.85 -11.71
N LEU A 63 -7.47 1.77 -11.52
CA LEU A 63 -8.93 1.79 -11.54
C LEU A 63 -9.54 2.57 -10.37
N PHE A 64 -8.74 2.93 -9.37
CA PHE A 64 -9.14 3.71 -8.20
C PHE A 64 -8.66 5.16 -8.28
N GLN A 65 -8.09 5.59 -9.41
CA GLN A 65 -7.79 7.00 -9.65
C GLN A 65 -9.06 7.75 -10.06
N ARG A 66 -9.27 8.92 -9.47
CA ARG A 66 -10.42 9.76 -9.78
C ARG A 66 -10.36 10.28 -11.21
N PHE A 67 -11.53 10.39 -11.85
CA PHE A 67 -11.62 10.93 -13.20
C PHE A 67 -11.19 12.40 -13.29
N ASP A 68 -11.54 13.21 -12.29
CA ASP A 68 -11.38 14.66 -12.31
C ASP A 68 -9.94 15.14 -12.13
N ASN A 69 -9.17 14.47 -11.25
CA ASN A 69 -7.86 14.94 -10.83
C ASN A 69 -6.80 13.83 -10.72
N GLN A 70 -7.15 12.58 -11.04
CA GLN A 70 -6.25 11.41 -10.99
C GLN A 70 -5.71 11.09 -9.59
N GLU A 71 -6.27 11.66 -8.53
CA GLU A 71 -5.92 11.31 -7.15
C GLU A 71 -6.37 9.87 -6.86
N LEU A 72 -5.50 9.13 -6.17
CA LEU A 72 -5.78 7.74 -5.82
C LEU A 72 -6.68 7.65 -4.59
N MET A 73 -7.82 6.99 -4.75
CA MET A 73 -8.74 6.58 -3.68
C MET A 73 -8.19 5.34 -2.95
N TYR A 74 -7.08 5.53 -2.22
CA TYR A 74 -6.27 4.43 -1.69
C TYR A 74 -6.95 3.64 -0.57
N ASN A 75 -7.87 4.25 0.18
CA ASN A 75 -8.67 3.55 1.19
C ASN A 75 -9.70 2.62 0.55
N GLU A 76 -10.36 3.10 -0.50
CA GLU A 76 -11.33 2.38 -1.31
C GLU A 76 -10.65 1.21 -2.03
N TRP A 77 -9.44 1.44 -2.54
CA TRP A 77 -8.62 0.37 -3.14
C TRP A 77 -8.23 -0.70 -2.12
N ALA A 78 -7.74 -0.31 -0.94
CA ALA A 78 -7.39 -1.28 0.11
C ALA A 78 -8.60 -2.12 0.54
N ALA A 79 -9.77 -1.48 0.69
CA ALA A 79 -10.98 -2.14 1.14
C ALA A 79 -11.42 -3.29 0.22
N VAL A 80 -11.37 -3.12 -1.10
CA VAL A 80 -11.77 -4.19 -2.04
C VAL A 80 -10.82 -5.40 -2.02
N MET A 81 -9.58 -5.19 -1.55
CA MET A 81 -8.59 -6.25 -1.35
C MET A 81 -8.67 -6.90 0.03
N ASN A 82 -9.63 -6.51 0.88
CA ASN A 82 -9.76 -6.90 2.28
C ASN A 82 -8.60 -6.43 3.18
N PHE A 83 -8.15 -5.19 2.95
CA PHE A 83 -7.19 -4.46 3.77
C PHE A 83 -7.81 -3.14 4.25
N ASN A 84 -7.31 -2.61 5.37
CA ASN A 84 -7.49 -1.23 5.78
C ASN A 84 -6.15 -0.49 5.72
N VAL A 85 -6.19 0.84 5.61
CA VAL A 85 -4.98 1.66 5.62
C VAL A 85 -4.92 2.46 6.89
N THR A 86 -3.79 2.40 7.57
CA THR A 86 -3.47 3.27 8.69
C THR A 86 -2.25 4.11 8.36
N GLU A 87 -2.27 5.35 8.80
CA GLU A 87 -1.10 6.20 8.76
C GLU A 87 -0.10 5.79 9.84
N TYR A 88 1.17 5.99 9.56
CA TYR A 88 2.25 5.87 10.54
C TYR A 88 3.25 6.97 10.29
N SER A 89 3.56 7.76 11.31
CA SER A 89 4.67 8.70 11.30
C SER A 89 5.60 8.42 12.46
N GLN A 90 6.90 8.33 12.22
CA GLN A 90 7.87 8.16 13.30
C GLN A 90 8.07 9.43 14.14
N ASN A 91 7.87 10.60 13.52
CA ASN A 91 8.17 11.91 14.14
C ASN A 91 6.94 12.66 14.62
N VAL A 92 5.74 12.21 14.24
CA VAL A 92 4.48 12.79 14.70
C VAL A 92 3.79 11.75 15.57
N TYR A 93 3.71 12.03 16.86
CA TYR A 93 3.04 11.15 17.79
C TYR A 93 2.31 11.96 18.87
N HIS A 94 1.10 11.53 19.22
CA HIS A 94 0.33 12.10 20.31
C HIS A 94 0.31 11.13 21.48
N ASP A 95 0.66 11.61 22.67
CA ASP A 95 0.42 10.87 23.90
C ASP A 95 -1.06 10.93 24.23
N ASN A 96 -1.71 9.78 24.26
CA ASN A 96 -3.09 9.62 24.65
C ASN A 96 -3.21 9.68 26.18
N ALA A 97 -4.40 10.02 26.68
CA ALA A 97 -4.66 10.10 28.11
C ALA A 97 -4.50 8.75 28.85
N ASP A 98 -4.55 7.63 28.12
CA ASP A 98 -4.34 6.28 28.64
C ASP A 98 -2.86 5.85 28.67
N GLY A 99 -1.93 6.76 28.35
CA GLY A 99 -0.49 6.49 28.32
C GLY A 99 -0.01 5.75 27.07
N THR A 100 -0.89 5.49 26.10
CA THR A 100 -0.50 5.00 24.78
C THR A 100 -0.08 6.16 23.87
N THR A 101 0.66 5.88 22.81
CA THR A 101 1.07 6.89 21.85
C THR A 101 0.47 6.60 20.47
N THR A 102 -0.26 7.55 19.89
CA THR A 102 -0.79 7.45 18.53
C THR A 102 0.19 8.04 17.53
N ARG A 103 0.62 7.25 16.53
CA ARG A 103 1.50 7.68 15.45
C ARG A 103 0.69 7.81 14.15
N PHE A 104 0.30 9.02 13.77
CA PHE A 104 -0.48 9.32 12.56
C PHE A 104 0.09 10.55 11.86
N PHE A 105 -0.41 10.87 10.67
CA PHE A 105 0.02 12.09 10.00
C PHE A 105 -0.61 13.31 10.67
N ASP A 106 0.19 14.16 11.31
CA ASP A 106 -0.23 15.51 11.66
C ASP A 106 0.45 16.51 10.72
N PHE A 107 -0.29 16.87 9.68
CA PHE A 107 0.17 17.82 8.68
C PHE A 107 -0.02 19.29 9.08
N ARG A 108 -0.59 19.55 10.27
CA ARG A 108 -0.81 20.92 10.80
C ARG A 108 0.43 21.45 11.50
N GLU A 109 1.24 20.57 12.06
CA GLU A 109 2.48 20.95 12.76
C GLU A 109 3.61 21.24 11.77
N SER A 110 3.66 22.48 11.27
CA SER A 110 4.74 22.96 10.40
C SER A 110 6.15 22.88 11.02
N SER A 111 6.23 22.72 12.35
CA SER A 111 7.47 22.58 13.12
C SER A 111 8.04 21.17 13.10
N LEU A 112 7.22 20.14 12.86
CA LEU A 112 7.71 18.78 12.70
C LEU A 112 8.27 18.67 11.29
N LYS A 113 9.61 18.67 11.19
CA LYS A 113 10.29 18.35 9.94
C LYS A 113 9.86 16.95 9.52
N TYR A 114 8.91 16.85 8.59
CA TYR A 114 8.61 15.60 7.89
C TYR A 114 9.95 15.11 7.34
N PHE A 115 10.44 14.03 7.93
CA PHE A 115 11.77 13.55 7.63
C PHE A 115 11.70 12.81 6.30
N GLU A 116 11.98 13.59 5.28
CA GLU A 116 12.14 13.20 3.89
C GLU A 116 13.59 13.47 3.56
N VAL A 117 14.37 12.40 3.42
CA VAL A 117 15.82 12.51 3.29
C VAL A 117 16.32 11.61 2.19
N GLU A 118 17.23 12.17 1.41
CA GLU A 118 18.11 11.39 0.57
C GLU A 118 19.19 10.76 1.43
N MET A 119 19.38 9.46 1.30
CA MET A 119 20.43 8.74 2.01
C MET A 119 21.13 7.76 1.08
N ILE A 120 22.35 7.38 1.45
CA ILE A 120 23.13 6.38 0.74
C ILE A 120 23.06 5.09 1.55
N GLY A 121 22.49 4.04 0.97
CA GLY A 121 22.51 2.71 1.57
C GLY A 121 23.92 2.12 1.60
N SER A 122 24.12 1.06 2.39
CA SER A 122 25.41 0.37 2.50
C SER A 122 25.94 -0.17 1.15
N SER A 123 25.07 -0.35 0.17
CA SER A 123 25.44 -0.72 -1.20
C SER A 123 26.07 0.42 -2.01
N GLY A 124 26.10 1.64 -1.48
CA GLY A 124 26.49 2.85 -2.20
C GLY A 124 25.37 3.46 -3.05
N LYS A 125 24.17 2.87 -3.04
CA LYS A 125 23.02 3.38 -3.80
C LYS A 125 22.28 4.48 -3.04
N LYS A 126 21.90 5.50 -3.78
CA LYS A 126 21.04 6.59 -3.32
C LYS A 126 19.61 6.11 -3.22
N ILE A 127 19.02 6.23 -2.04
CA ILE A 127 17.59 6.01 -1.79
C ILE A 127 16.97 7.28 -1.21
N TYR A 128 15.65 7.39 -1.31
CA TYR A 128 14.90 8.45 -0.66
C TYR A 128 14.00 7.83 0.40
N SER A 129 14.19 8.23 1.66
CA SER A 129 13.45 7.69 2.80
C SER A 129 12.41 8.69 3.29
N SER A 130 11.32 8.16 3.82
CA SER A 130 10.31 8.93 4.54
C SER A 130 9.94 8.24 5.85
N ASP A 131 9.86 9.04 6.91
CA ASP A 131 9.33 8.61 8.21
C ASP A 131 7.80 8.49 8.20
N ASN A 132 7.15 9.01 7.15
CA ASN A 132 5.72 8.86 6.94
C ASN A 132 5.45 7.65 6.06
N LYS A 133 4.56 6.78 6.51
CA LYS A 133 4.20 5.54 5.82
C LYS A 133 2.69 5.34 5.82
N LEU A 134 2.17 4.85 4.70
CA LEU A 134 0.89 4.15 4.73
C LEU A 134 1.17 2.69 5.05
N ARG A 135 0.46 2.17 6.05
CA ARG A 135 0.46 0.77 6.42
C ARG A 135 -0.85 0.15 5.99
N PHE A 136 -0.79 -0.72 5.00
CA PHE A 136 -1.91 -1.55 4.58
C PHE A 136 -1.94 -2.76 5.49
N ARG A 137 -3.02 -2.90 6.26
CA ARG A 137 -3.22 -3.99 7.21
C ARG A 137 -4.31 -4.90 6.69
N ARG A 138 -4.03 -6.19 6.60
CA ARG A 138 -5.08 -7.16 6.25
C ARG A 138 -6.15 -7.11 7.34
N ASN A 139 -7.42 -7.09 6.95
CA ASN A 139 -8.49 -7.22 7.92
C ASN A 139 -8.48 -8.66 8.46
N ASP A 140 -8.43 -8.78 9.78
CA ASP A 140 -8.30 -10.05 10.50
C ASP A 140 -8.94 -9.85 11.89
N GLU A 141 -9.87 -10.71 12.27
CA GLU A 141 -10.58 -10.64 13.55
C GLU A 141 -9.77 -11.20 14.73
N VAL A 142 -8.72 -11.99 14.45
CA VAL A 142 -7.88 -12.64 15.45
C VAL A 142 -6.62 -11.82 15.71
N ASN A 143 -5.91 -11.41 14.66
CA ASN A 143 -4.63 -10.68 14.77
C ASN A 143 -4.82 -9.16 14.78
N THR A 144 -5.69 -8.64 15.65
CA THR A 144 -6.09 -7.23 15.65
C THR A 144 -4.97 -6.27 16.09
N TYR A 145 -4.07 -6.71 16.96
CA TYR A 145 -2.95 -5.88 17.45
C TYR A 145 -1.76 -5.84 16.49
N ILE A 146 -1.45 -6.97 15.83
CA ILE A 146 -0.35 -7.08 14.87
C ILE A 146 -0.87 -7.84 13.64
N PRO A 147 -1.68 -7.21 12.78
CA PRO A 147 -2.15 -7.87 11.57
C PRO A 147 -1.01 -8.03 10.56
N ILE A 148 -1.22 -8.88 9.55
CA ILE A 148 -0.35 -8.88 8.37
C ILE A 148 -0.36 -7.46 7.80
N SER A 149 0.81 -6.86 7.61
CA SER A 149 0.89 -5.49 7.13
C SER A 149 2.04 -5.22 6.17
N LEU A 150 1.79 -4.29 5.25
CA LEU A 150 2.69 -3.84 4.19
C LEU A 150 2.84 -2.33 4.28
N ASN A 151 4.07 -1.84 4.20
CA ASN A 151 4.37 -0.41 4.35
C ASN A 151 4.86 0.21 3.03
N ILE A 152 4.37 1.40 2.70
CA ILE A 152 4.94 2.26 1.64
C ILE A 152 5.26 3.63 2.20
N GLY A 153 6.35 4.24 1.73
CA GLY A 153 6.71 5.62 2.08
C GLY A 153 5.75 6.63 1.45
N VAL A 154 5.45 7.68 2.21
CA VAL A 154 4.60 8.82 1.80
C VAL A 154 5.44 10.08 1.78
N TYR A 155 5.30 10.85 0.72
CA TYR A 155 6.11 12.02 0.45
C TYR A 155 5.24 13.25 0.27
N THR A 156 5.79 14.39 0.63
CA THR A 156 5.14 15.69 0.46
C THR A 156 5.42 16.31 -0.89
N LYS A 157 6.39 15.76 -1.64
CA LYS A 157 6.78 16.20 -2.97
C LYS A 157 6.90 15.01 -3.94
N PRO A 158 6.48 15.15 -5.21
CA PRO A 158 6.52 14.07 -6.18
C PRO A 158 7.94 13.62 -6.54
N GLU A 159 8.93 14.53 -6.54
CA GLU A 159 10.33 14.22 -6.84
C GLU A 159 11.00 13.30 -5.80
N ASN A 160 10.35 13.06 -4.67
CA ASN A 160 10.85 12.20 -3.59
C ASN A 160 10.33 10.75 -3.70
N CYS A 161 9.43 10.47 -4.64
CA CYS A 161 8.80 9.15 -4.82
C CYS A 161 9.74 8.13 -5.50
N PHE A 162 10.83 7.76 -4.82
CA PHE A 162 11.76 6.72 -5.27
C PHE A 162 11.17 5.33 -5.02
N PRO A 163 11.39 4.36 -5.93
CA PRO A 163 11.13 2.96 -5.68
C PRO A 163 11.93 2.44 -4.47
N PHE A 164 11.21 1.79 -3.54
CA PHE A 164 11.83 1.03 -2.47
C PHE A 164 10.90 -0.10 -2.05
N GLY A 165 11.41 -1.33 -2.03
CA GLY A 165 10.59 -2.51 -1.80
C GLY A 165 9.98 -2.59 -0.41
N THR A 166 8.77 -3.11 -0.36
CA THR A 166 7.98 -3.19 0.86
C THR A 166 8.51 -4.20 1.88
N GLU A 167 8.52 -3.78 3.14
CA GLU A 167 8.61 -4.67 4.30
C GLU A 167 7.21 -5.24 4.61
N ILE A 168 7.16 -6.55 4.82
CA ILE A 168 5.96 -7.31 5.15
C ILE A 168 6.09 -7.81 6.60
N ILE A 169 5.15 -7.43 7.45
CA ILE A 169 5.05 -7.92 8.83
C ILE A 169 4.00 -9.02 8.85
N VAL A 170 4.34 -10.18 9.41
CA VAL A 170 3.43 -11.32 9.54
C VAL A 170 3.41 -11.77 11.01
N PRO A 171 2.24 -11.76 11.70
CA PRO A 171 2.15 -12.14 13.11
C PRO A 171 2.54 -13.59 13.36
N GLY A 172 2.94 -13.87 14.60
CA GLY A 172 3.15 -15.26 15.02
C GLY A 172 1.88 -16.10 14.84
N SER A 173 2.05 -17.35 14.42
CA SER A 173 0.95 -18.23 14.03
C SER A 173 1.34 -19.70 14.13
N HIS A 174 0.39 -20.59 13.95
CA HIS A 174 0.62 -22.03 13.89
C HIS A 174 -0.33 -22.72 12.90
N ASP A 175 0.06 -23.90 12.40
CA ASP A 175 -0.85 -24.77 11.65
C ASP A 175 -1.76 -25.60 12.58
N HIS A 176 -2.64 -26.43 12.00
CA HIS A 176 -3.53 -27.33 12.75
C HIS A 176 -2.79 -28.43 13.53
N ASN A 177 -1.51 -28.67 13.23
CA ASN A 177 -0.65 -29.61 13.96
C ASN A 177 0.18 -28.91 15.05
N TRP A 178 -0.11 -27.63 15.33
CA TRP A 178 0.62 -26.80 16.30
C TRP A 178 2.10 -26.57 15.96
N ASN A 179 2.49 -26.64 14.68
CA ASN A 179 3.79 -26.15 14.26
C ASN A 179 3.77 -24.63 14.28
N ILE A 180 4.68 -24.01 15.04
CA ILE A 180 4.67 -22.56 15.29
C ILE A 180 5.62 -21.84 14.35
N ASN A 181 5.18 -20.72 13.80
CA ASN A 181 6.03 -19.69 13.23
C ASN A 181 5.93 -18.42 14.10
N PRO A 182 7.04 -17.91 14.65
CA PRO A 182 7.01 -16.63 15.37
C PRO A 182 6.81 -15.47 14.39
N LEU A 183 6.50 -14.28 14.95
CA LEU A 183 6.47 -13.00 14.24
C LEU A 183 7.64 -12.92 13.25
N GLY A 184 7.33 -12.56 12.01
CA GLY A 184 8.32 -12.45 10.95
C GLY A 184 8.24 -11.11 10.24
N LEU A 185 9.40 -10.49 10.06
CA LEU A 185 9.57 -9.33 9.19
C LEU A 185 10.26 -9.84 7.91
N TYR A 186 9.64 -9.59 6.77
CA TYR A 186 10.10 -10.08 5.47
C TYR A 186 10.33 -8.92 4.51
N GLN A 187 11.38 -9.00 3.69
CA GLN A 187 11.64 -8.06 2.62
C GLN A 187 12.35 -8.78 1.47
N GLU A 188 12.19 -8.32 0.24
CA GLU A 188 12.98 -8.84 -0.87
C GLU A 188 14.47 -8.57 -0.66
N LYS A 189 15.28 -9.59 -0.93
CA LYS A 189 16.73 -9.60 -0.73
C LYS A 189 17.42 -8.46 -1.48
N PHE A 190 16.95 -8.14 -2.69
CA PHE A 190 17.45 -7.02 -3.48
C PHE A 190 17.34 -5.70 -2.71
N TRP A 191 16.14 -5.36 -2.22
CA TRP A 191 15.90 -4.11 -1.48
C TRP A 191 16.58 -4.09 -0.11
N PHE A 192 16.63 -5.25 0.57
CA PHE A 192 17.44 -5.38 1.77
C PHE A 192 18.92 -5.06 1.48
N ASN A 193 19.47 -5.57 0.38
CA ASN A 193 20.86 -5.35 0.00
C ASN A 193 21.12 -3.90 -0.45
N VAL A 194 20.17 -3.24 -1.13
CA VAL A 194 20.26 -1.81 -1.45
C VAL A 194 20.55 -0.99 -0.19
N LEU A 195 19.81 -1.24 0.89
CA LEU A 195 19.97 -0.47 2.13
C LEU A 195 21.10 -0.98 3.03
N ASN A 196 21.22 -2.29 3.23
CA ASN A 196 22.00 -2.88 4.33
C ASN A 196 23.11 -3.83 3.87
N GLY A 197 23.24 -4.08 2.56
CA GLY A 197 24.16 -5.10 2.04
C GLY A 197 24.98 -4.61 0.87
N SER A 198 25.36 -5.55 0.01
CA SER A 198 26.05 -5.29 -1.25
C SER A 198 25.23 -5.88 -2.40
N LEU A 199 25.22 -5.15 -3.51
CA LEU A 199 24.61 -5.59 -4.76
C LEU A 199 25.66 -6.26 -5.64
N THR A 200 25.26 -7.24 -6.45
CA THR A 200 26.12 -7.68 -7.56
C THR A 200 26.28 -6.56 -8.59
N PRO A 201 27.28 -6.62 -9.49
CA PRO A 201 27.39 -5.64 -10.57
C PRO A 201 26.12 -5.50 -11.41
N GLU A 202 25.42 -6.61 -11.67
CA GLU A 202 24.17 -6.65 -12.44
C GLU A 202 23.02 -5.98 -11.67
N GLU A 203 22.86 -6.30 -10.39
CA GLU A 203 21.86 -5.67 -9.51
C GLU A 203 22.12 -4.16 -9.35
N SER A 204 23.40 -3.78 -9.25
CA SER A 204 23.85 -2.40 -9.17
C SER A 204 23.48 -1.62 -10.43
N ALA A 205 23.73 -2.18 -11.62
CA ALA A 205 23.36 -1.57 -12.89
C ALA A 205 21.83 -1.51 -13.08
N LEU A 206 21.11 -2.56 -12.67
CA LEU A 206 19.64 -2.58 -12.68
C LEU A 206 19.07 -1.43 -11.84
N TYR A 207 19.63 -1.22 -10.65
CA TYR A 207 19.24 -0.14 -9.76
C TYR A 207 19.44 1.23 -10.39
N ASP A 208 20.61 1.50 -10.96
CA ASP A 208 20.91 2.80 -11.56
C ASP A 208 20.03 3.10 -12.77
N ALA A 209 19.69 2.08 -13.56
CA ALA A 209 18.83 2.24 -14.72
C ALA A 209 17.36 2.55 -14.35
N ASN A 210 16.84 1.90 -13.30
CA ASN A 210 15.38 1.84 -13.06
C ASN A 210 14.91 2.43 -11.74
N TYR A 211 15.73 2.43 -10.68
CA TYR A 211 15.28 2.66 -9.30
C TYR A 211 15.95 3.84 -8.60
N GLY A 212 17.13 4.28 -9.03
CA GLY A 212 17.88 5.39 -8.42
C GLY A 212 17.29 6.79 -8.68
N LYS A 213 15.99 6.89 -8.93
CA LYS A 213 15.27 8.13 -9.27
C LYS A 213 13.81 8.03 -8.87
N ALA A 214 13.12 9.17 -8.83
CA ALA A 214 11.67 9.18 -8.68
C ALA A 214 10.99 8.47 -9.86
N VAL A 215 9.98 7.66 -9.56
CA VAL A 215 9.20 6.90 -10.55
C VAL A 215 7.72 6.99 -10.22
N ASP A 216 6.94 7.39 -11.22
CA ASP A 216 5.47 7.44 -11.22
C ASP A 216 4.88 8.02 -9.92
N PRO A 217 5.14 9.30 -9.59
CA PRO A 217 4.58 9.90 -8.38
C PRO A 217 3.06 9.98 -8.49
N ILE A 218 2.36 9.29 -7.58
CA ILE A 218 0.89 9.24 -7.53
C ILE A 218 0.40 10.10 -6.39
N LYS A 219 -0.42 11.10 -6.72
CA LYS A 219 -1.08 11.95 -5.74
C LYS A 219 -2.19 11.15 -5.05
N LEU A 220 -2.23 11.16 -3.72
CA LEU A 220 -3.29 10.50 -2.96
C LEU A 220 -4.48 11.45 -2.76
N TYR A 221 -5.69 10.87 -2.73
CA TYR A 221 -6.88 11.60 -2.27
C TYR A 221 -6.78 11.76 -0.75
N TYR A 222 -6.23 12.90 -0.32
CA TYR A 222 -5.92 13.16 1.08
C TYR A 222 -6.37 14.56 1.50
N PRO A 223 -7.08 14.71 2.64
CA PRO A 223 -7.54 16.02 3.08
C PRO A 223 -6.37 16.91 3.51
N ASN A 224 -6.54 18.23 3.38
CA ASN A 224 -5.63 19.27 3.90
C ASN A 224 -4.35 19.55 3.10
N ARG A 225 -3.73 18.56 2.44
CA ARG A 225 -2.56 18.80 1.58
C ARG A 225 -2.33 17.70 0.55
N ALA A 226 -1.60 18.05 -0.51
CA ALA A 226 -1.07 17.06 -1.43
C ALA A 226 0.01 16.21 -0.75
N ILE A 227 -0.15 14.90 -0.87
CA ILE A 227 0.84 13.87 -0.53
C ILE A 227 0.92 12.86 -1.68
N TYR A 228 2.06 12.19 -1.77
CA TYR A 228 2.44 11.36 -2.90
C TYR A 228 3.03 10.03 -2.43
N VAL A 229 2.87 9.01 -3.27
CA VAL A 229 3.54 7.72 -3.15
C VAL A 229 4.11 7.33 -4.51
N SER A 230 5.09 6.41 -4.55
CA SER A 230 5.55 5.87 -5.83
C SER A 230 4.54 4.86 -6.38
N GLY A 231 4.14 5.03 -7.64
CA GLY A 231 3.32 4.08 -8.39
C GLY A 231 3.99 2.72 -8.61
N TRP A 232 5.32 2.69 -8.60
CA TRP A 232 6.09 1.45 -8.55
C TRP A 232 5.81 0.72 -7.24
N CYS A 233 5.90 1.41 -6.09
CA CYS A 233 5.62 0.81 -4.77
C CYS A 233 4.16 0.37 -4.64
N LEU A 234 3.20 1.09 -5.24
CA LEU A 234 1.80 0.66 -5.30
C LEU A 234 1.64 -0.66 -6.05
N SER A 235 2.33 -0.80 -7.18
CA SER A 235 2.30 -2.03 -7.98
C SER A 235 2.99 -3.20 -7.24
N ASP A 236 4.08 -2.93 -6.54
CA ASP A 236 4.79 -3.89 -5.68
C ASP A 236 3.91 -4.42 -4.53
N ILE A 237 3.25 -3.52 -3.77
CA ILE A 237 2.34 -3.97 -2.70
C ILE A 237 1.12 -4.71 -3.25
N ALA A 238 0.59 -4.32 -4.42
CA ALA A 238 -0.55 -4.99 -5.02
C ALA A 238 -0.25 -6.48 -5.29
N GLN A 239 0.93 -6.76 -5.83
CA GLN A 239 1.40 -8.13 -6.06
C GLN A 239 1.56 -8.90 -4.73
N LYS A 240 2.13 -8.25 -3.71
CA LYS A 240 2.31 -8.86 -2.37
C LYS A 240 0.98 -9.13 -1.68
N MET A 241 0.00 -8.24 -1.77
CA MET A 241 -1.36 -8.44 -1.28
C MET A 241 -2.07 -9.58 -1.99
N LYS A 242 -1.87 -9.71 -3.31
CA LYS A 242 -2.41 -10.83 -4.09
C LYS A 242 -1.86 -12.17 -3.60
N LEU A 243 -0.55 -12.25 -3.37
CA LEU A 243 0.10 -13.43 -2.81
C LEU A 243 -0.42 -13.74 -1.40
N ILE A 244 -0.48 -12.75 -0.51
CA ILE A 244 -1.01 -12.91 0.85
C ILE A 244 -2.44 -13.43 0.82
N ASN A 245 -3.33 -12.80 0.05
CA ASN A 245 -4.73 -13.21 -0.05
C ASN A 245 -4.89 -14.61 -0.62
N SER A 246 -3.97 -15.07 -1.48
CA SER A 246 -4.02 -16.44 -2.01
C SER A 246 -3.82 -17.53 -0.95
N CYS A 247 -3.28 -17.18 0.23
CA CYS A 247 -3.17 -18.08 1.37
C CYS A 247 -4.47 -18.22 2.18
N PHE A 248 -5.44 -17.31 2.00
CA PHE A 248 -6.71 -17.31 2.72
C PHE A 248 -7.80 -17.89 1.82
N LYS A 249 -8.43 -18.99 2.27
CA LYS A 249 -9.51 -19.64 1.52
C LYS A 249 -10.89 -19.10 1.88
N ASP A 250 -11.01 -18.57 3.09
CA ASP A 250 -12.16 -17.91 3.65
C ASP A 250 -11.71 -16.90 4.71
N GLU A 251 -12.66 -16.22 5.35
CA GLU A 251 -12.44 -15.28 6.44
C GLU A 251 -12.82 -15.89 7.81
N ASN A 252 -12.88 -17.22 7.94
CA ASN A 252 -13.24 -17.88 9.19
C ASN A 252 -12.14 -17.67 10.25
N PRO A 253 -12.45 -17.04 11.40
CA PRO A 253 -11.47 -16.80 12.46
C PRO A 253 -10.78 -18.08 12.98
N GLU A 254 -11.45 -19.23 12.95
CA GLU A 254 -10.89 -20.52 13.40
C GLU A 254 -9.70 -20.98 12.55
N ASN A 255 -9.68 -20.61 11.26
CA ASN A 255 -8.62 -20.98 10.33
C ASN A 255 -7.53 -19.92 10.23
N CYS A 256 -7.73 -18.75 10.83
CA CYS A 256 -6.87 -17.59 10.65
C CYS A 256 -5.39 -17.90 10.94
N SER A 257 -5.10 -18.52 12.09
CA SER A 257 -3.73 -18.91 12.46
C SER A 257 -3.06 -19.79 11.39
N ALA A 258 -3.79 -20.77 10.84
CA ALA A 258 -3.27 -21.67 9.82
C ALA A 258 -3.03 -20.95 8.47
N TYR A 259 -3.85 -19.96 8.12
CA TYR A 259 -3.64 -19.13 6.91
C TYR A 259 -2.45 -18.18 7.07
N VAL A 260 -2.30 -17.54 8.23
CA VAL A 260 -1.10 -16.74 8.56
C VAL A 260 0.16 -17.61 8.53
N TYR A 261 0.09 -18.82 9.07
CA TYR A 261 1.19 -19.79 8.99
C TYR A 261 1.52 -20.14 7.53
N SER A 262 0.51 -20.27 6.68
CA SER A 262 0.70 -20.49 5.24
C SER A 262 1.39 -19.30 4.56
N VAL A 263 1.07 -18.06 4.96
CA VAL A 263 1.79 -16.85 4.49
C VAL A 263 3.26 -16.91 4.87
N HIS A 264 3.59 -17.31 6.11
CA HIS A 264 4.99 -17.52 6.51
C HIS A 264 5.69 -18.53 5.61
N LYS A 265 5.08 -19.70 5.41
CA LYS A 265 5.68 -20.75 4.57
C LYS A 265 5.87 -20.32 3.13
N MET A 266 4.90 -19.59 2.58
CA MET A 266 4.98 -19.02 1.23
C MET A 266 6.16 -18.04 1.13
N LEU A 267 6.29 -17.09 2.06
CA LEU A 267 7.40 -16.12 2.01
C LEU A 267 8.76 -16.78 2.26
N GLN A 268 8.83 -17.76 3.16
CA GLN A 268 10.07 -18.50 3.48
C GLN A 268 10.53 -19.41 2.33
N SER A 269 9.62 -19.84 1.44
CA SER A 269 9.99 -20.67 0.28
C SER A 269 10.49 -19.86 -0.91
N MET A 270 10.28 -18.54 -0.92
CA MET A 270 10.76 -17.65 -1.96
C MET A 270 12.23 -17.31 -1.74
N SER A 271 13.11 -17.76 -2.65
CA SER A 271 14.55 -17.48 -2.58
C SER A 271 14.91 -15.99 -2.69
N SER A 272 14.00 -15.19 -3.26
CA SER A 272 14.11 -13.74 -3.37
C SER A 272 13.72 -12.99 -2.09
N ILE A 273 13.07 -13.64 -1.11
CA ILE A 273 12.62 -13.03 0.13
C ILE A 273 13.57 -13.39 1.28
N LYS A 274 13.89 -12.39 2.10
CA LYS A 274 14.69 -12.53 3.31
C LYS A 274 13.82 -12.28 4.54
N LYS A 275 13.90 -13.16 5.54
CA LYS A 275 13.43 -12.88 6.90
C LYS A 275 14.47 -12.04 7.65
N LEU A 276 14.04 -10.95 8.26
CA LEU A 276 14.90 -9.92 8.85
C LEU A 276 15.21 -10.14 10.34
N ASN A 277 14.43 -10.98 11.02
CA ASN A 277 14.53 -11.28 12.45
C ASN A 277 14.68 -12.77 12.74
#